data_AF-A0A7V3M4U1-F1
#
_entry.id   AF-A0A7V3M4U1-F1
#
_cell.length_a   1.000
_cell.length_b   1.000
_cell.length_c   1.000
_cell.angle_alpha   90.00
_cell.angle_beta   90.00
_cell.angle_gamma   90.00
#
_symmetry.space_group_name_H-M   'P 1'
#
loop_
_entity.id
_entity.type
_entity.pdbx_description
1 polymer ?
#
loop_
_entity_poly.entity_id
_entity_poly.type
_entity_poly.pdbx_seq_one_letter_code
_entity_poly.pdbx_strand_id
1 'polypeptide(L)'
;MESLLDALGIHGWQDGAAVATILGIMVGLLGLFLAGWQLTAQAKLARSEFEDSFSREYRQVVAQIPTKVFLGATLSPQERLAAFRFIYQYIDLCNEQKYLHERRRIGDKTWAEWEDGIMSNLARPELSAAWSYVAHHAVRQKENGEVEKEFESLRRVVEPRVYDGNTAYLPPPVNISDLYTSYVSATPSLTGVAWQVST
;
A
#
# COMPACT_ATOMS: atom_id res chain seq x y z
N MET A 1 -44.33 18.83 9.12
CA MET A 1 -44.81 18.56 7.76
C MET A 1 -45.91 19.55 7.40
N GLU A 2 -46.94 19.74 8.25
CA GLU A 2 -47.99 20.76 8.06
C GLU A 2 -47.45 22.21 7.97
N SER A 3 -46.48 22.60 8.81
CA SER A 3 -45.90 23.97 8.78
C SER A 3 -45.15 24.34 7.49
N LEU A 4 -44.70 23.34 6.73
CA LEU A 4 -43.96 23.53 5.47
C LEU A 4 -44.94 23.61 4.29
N LEU A 5 -46.08 22.93 4.39
CA LEU A 5 -47.15 22.96 3.41
C LEU A 5 -47.93 24.28 3.48
N ASP A 6 -48.20 24.78 4.68
CA ASP A 6 -48.84 26.07 4.90
C ASP A 6 -47.97 27.25 4.43
N ALA A 7 -46.66 27.19 4.68
CA ALA A 7 -45.70 28.20 4.21
C ALA A 7 -45.56 28.26 2.67
N LEU A 8 -45.96 27.19 1.97
CA LEU A 8 -45.93 27.07 0.52
C LEU A 8 -47.30 27.34 -0.14
N GLY A 9 -48.33 27.70 0.64
CA GLY A 9 -49.65 28.10 0.14
C GLY A 9 -50.45 26.95 -0.49
N ILE A 10 -50.19 25.70 -0.11
CA ILE A 10 -50.84 24.52 -0.68
C ILE A 10 -52.09 24.21 0.13
N HIS A 11 -53.26 24.55 -0.40
CA HIS A 11 -54.54 24.46 0.32
C HIS A 11 -55.40 23.23 -0.07
N GLY A 12 -54.93 22.42 -1.02
CA GLY A 12 -55.53 21.12 -1.33
C GLY A 12 -54.86 20.39 -2.49
N TRP A 13 -55.24 19.13 -2.72
CA TRP A 13 -54.75 18.28 -3.83
C TRP A 13 -55.07 18.83 -5.24
N GLN A 14 -55.80 19.95 -5.33
CA GLN A 14 -56.13 20.64 -6.57
C GLN A 14 -54.98 21.52 -7.08
N ASP A 15 -53.97 21.81 -6.24
CA ASP A 15 -52.75 22.54 -6.61
C ASP A 15 -51.69 21.59 -7.19
N GLY A 16 -52.04 20.92 -8.29
CA GLY A 16 -51.23 19.83 -8.88
C GLY A 16 -49.78 20.23 -9.20
N ALA A 17 -49.53 21.51 -9.52
CA ALA A 17 -48.19 22.02 -9.77
C ALA A 17 -47.32 22.06 -8.49
N ALA A 18 -47.88 22.49 -7.36
CA ALA A 18 -47.13 22.61 -6.11
C ALA A 18 -46.78 21.23 -5.52
N VAL A 19 -47.72 20.28 -5.60
CA VAL A 19 -47.48 18.87 -5.23
C VAL A 19 -46.39 18.25 -6.11
N ALA A 20 -46.42 18.51 -7.42
CA ALA A 20 -45.39 18.01 -8.35
C ALA A 20 -43.99 18.57 -8.05
N THR A 21 -43.87 19.86 -7.71
CA THR A 21 -42.58 20.47 -7.34
C THR A 21 -42.01 19.86 -6.07
N ILE A 22 -42.82 19.68 -5.02
CA ILE A 22 -42.36 19.07 -3.77
C ILE A 22 -41.90 17.63 -4.01
N LEU A 23 -42.69 16.83 -4.75
CA LEU A 23 -42.30 15.46 -5.11
C LEU A 23 -40.99 15.44 -5.92
N GLY A 24 -40.84 16.35 -6.88
CA GLY A 24 -39.60 16.48 -7.66
C GLY A 24 -38.38 16.79 -6.79
N ILE A 25 -38.50 17.70 -5.83
CA ILE A 25 -37.44 18.02 -4.87
C ILE A 25 -37.10 16.80 -4.01
N MET A 26 -38.11 16.09 -3.49
CA MET A 26 -37.89 14.90 -2.68
C MET A 26 -37.19 13.78 -3.46
N VAL A 27 -37.58 13.56 -4.71
CA VAL A 27 -36.91 12.62 -5.63
C VAL A 27 -35.47 13.05 -5.90
N GLY A 28 -35.22 14.34 -6.14
CA GLY A 28 -33.87 14.88 -6.35
C GLY A 28 -32.96 14.69 -5.13
N LEU A 29 -33.46 14.99 -3.93
CA LEU A 29 -32.73 14.80 -2.68
C LEU A 29 -32.42 13.33 -2.42
N LEU A 30 -33.38 12.43 -2.67
CA LEU A 30 -33.15 10.99 -2.59
C LEU A 30 -32.10 10.53 -3.60
N GLY A 31 -32.14 11.06 -4.83
CA GLY A 31 -31.13 10.79 -5.86
C GLY A 31 -29.72 11.19 -5.43
N LEU A 32 -29.56 12.40 -4.87
CA LEU A 32 -28.27 12.87 -4.34
C LEU A 32 -27.78 12.01 -3.18
N PHE A 33 -28.68 11.61 -2.28
CA PHE A 33 -28.34 10.71 -1.18
C PHE A 33 -27.83 9.36 -1.68
N LEU A 34 -28.55 8.72 -2.62
CA LEU A 34 -28.16 7.45 -3.20
C LEU A 34 -26.84 7.55 -3.98
N ALA A 35 -26.64 8.63 -4.74
CA ALA A 35 -25.38 8.88 -5.44
C ALA A 35 -24.21 9.03 -4.47
N GLY A 36 -24.39 9.79 -3.38
CA GLY A 36 -23.39 9.92 -2.32
C GLY A 36 -23.06 8.58 -1.66
N TRP A 37 -24.08 7.78 -1.35
CA TRP A 37 -23.87 6.45 -0.79
C TRP A 37 -23.12 5.53 -1.77
N GLN A 38 -23.49 5.53 -3.05
CA GLN A 38 -22.84 4.74 -4.09
C GLN A 38 -21.36 5.11 -4.25
N LEU A 39 -21.00 6.40 -4.20
CA LEU A 39 -19.60 6.85 -4.22
C LEU A 39 -18.80 6.27 -3.06
N THR A 40 -19.36 6.24 -1.85
CA THR A 40 -18.68 5.64 -0.70
C THR A 40 -18.53 4.12 -0.82
N ALA A 41 -19.51 3.43 -1.41
CA ALA A 41 -19.42 1.99 -1.67
C ALA A 41 -18.36 1.67 -2.73
N GLN A 42 -18.33 2.43 -3.82
CA GLN A 42 -17.31 2.36 -4.87
C GLN A 42 -15.89 2.59 -4.31
N ALA A 43 -15.71 3.61 -3.46
CA ALA A 43 -14.42 3.87 -2.82
C ALA A 43 -13.94 2.71 -1.95
N LYS A 44 -14.84 2.04 -1.23
CA LYS A 44 -14.52 0.85 -0.43
C LYS A 44 -14.11 -0.35 -1.30
N LEU A 45 -14.82 -0.57 -2.42
CA LEU A 45 -14.48 -1.63 -3.37
C LEU A 45 -13.12 -1.35 -4.02
N ALA A 46 -12.90 -0.15 -4.53
CA ALA A 46 -11.62 0.26 -5.13
C ALA A 46 -10.44 0.10 -4.16
N ARG A 47 -10.63 0.42 -2.87
CA ARG A 47 -9.62 0.17 -1.84
C ARG A 47 -9.35 -1.33 -1.66
N SER A 48 -10.40 -2.14 -1.61
CA SER A 48 -10.26 -3.60 -1.44
C SER A 48 -9.53 -4.23 -2.63
N GLU A 49 -9.87 -3.84 -3.86
CA GLU A 49 -9.19 -4.29 -5.07
C GLU A 49 -7.72 -3.89 -5.12
N PHE A 50 -7.40 -2.69 -4.62
CA PHE A 50 -6.04 -2.19 -4.46
C PHE A 50 -5.27 -3.00 -3.41
N GLU A 51 -5.87 -3.28 -2.25
CA GLU A 51 -5.24 -4.14 -1.23
C GLU A 51 -5.04 -5.58 -1.73
N ASP A 52 -5.97 -6.10 -2.54
CA ASP A 52 -5.85 -7.39 -3.20
C ASP A 52 -4.73 -7.43 -4.24
N SER A 53 -4.41 -6.30 -4.91
CA SER A 53 -3.27 -6.25 -5.83
C SER A 53 -1.95 -6.42 -5.10
N PHE A 54 -1.78 -5.79 -3.93
CA PHE A 54 -0.62 -6.01 -3.07
C PHE A 54 -0.56 -7.44 -2.54
N SER A 55 -1.69 -8.04 -2.19
CA SER A 55 -1.75 -9.44 -1.77
C SER A 55 -1.32 -10.39 -2.90
N ARG A 56 -1.63 -10.08 -4.16
CA ARG A 56 -1.16 -10.84 -5.33
C ARG A 56 0.33 -10.66 -5.55
N GLU A 57 0.82 -9.42 -5.51
CA GLU A 57 2.24 -9.11 -5.67
C GLU A 57 3.09 -9.79 -4.58
N TYR A 58 2.64 -9.72 -3.33
CA TYR A 58 3.25 -10.45 -2.22
C TYR A 58 3.41 -11.93 -2.56
N ARG A 59 2.33 -12.60 -2.96
CA ARG A 59 2.38 -14.03 -3.34
C ARG A 59 3.36 -14.32 -4.48
N GLN A 60 3.45 -13.43 -5.47
CA GLN A 60 4.39 -13.56 -6.59
C GLN A 60 5.84 -13.42 -6.15
N VAL A 61 6.13 -12.47 -5.25
CA VAL A 61 7.47 -12.25 -4.71
C VAL A 61 7.87 -13.42 -3.81
N VAL A 62 7.04 -13.79 -2.84
CA VAL A 62 7.39 -14.86 -1.90
C VAL A 62 7.48 -16.24 -2.55
N ALA A 63 6.76 -16.49 -3.65
CA ALA A 63 6.88 -17.73 -4.42
C ALA A 63 8.28 -17.93 -5.05
N GLN A 64 9.04 -16.85 -5.22
CA GLN A 64 10.40 -16.89 -5.78
C GLN A 64 11.49 -17.01 -4.72
N ILE A 65 11.14 -16.81 -3.44
CA ILE A 65 12.05 -16.98 -2.31
C ILE A 65 12.02 -18.46 -1.88
N PRO A 66 13.18 -19.13 -1.70
CA PRO A 66 13.19 -20.53 -1.27
C PRO A 66 12.40 -20.74 0.03
N THR A 67 11.42 -21.66 0.03
CA THR A 67 10.53 -21.91 1.17
C THR A 67 11.27 -22.11 2.50
N LYS A 68 12.45 -22.74 2.46
CA LYS A 68 13.28 -22.98 3.63
C LYS A 68 13.69 -21.70 4.38
N VAL A 69 13.72 -20.55 3.71
CA VAL A 69 13.92 -19.22 4.31
C VAL A 69 12.81 -18.91 5.32
N PHE A 70 11.56 -19.11 4.93
CA PHE A 70 10.39 -18.88 5.81
C PHE A 70 10.29 -19.91 6.93
N LEU A 71 10.86 -21.10 6.74
CA LEU A 71 11.00 -22.14 7.77
C LEU A 71 12.17 -21.90 8.73
N GLY A 72 12.95 -20.83 8.53
CA GLY A 72 14.06 -20.46 9.40
C GLY A 72 15.39 -21.16 9.11
N ALA A 73 15.49 -21.90 8.00
CA ALA A 73 16.74 -22.51 7.58
C ALA A 73 17.68 -21.47 6.95
N THR A 74 18.98 -21.73 7.05
CA THR A 74 20.00 -20.92 6.40
C THR A 74 20.21 -21.31 4.94
N LEU A 75 20.59 -20.34 4.13
CA LEU A 75 20.95 -20.50 2.72
C LEU A 75 22.46 -20.68 2.57
N SER A 76 22.89 -21.45 1.58
CA SER A 76 24.28 -21.46 1.14
C SER A 76 24.62 -20.12 0.44
N PRO A 77 25.91 -19.77 0.29
CA PRO A 77 26.30 -18.54 -0.41
C PRO A 77 25.71 -18.41 -1.82
N GLN A 78 25.64 -19.51 -2.57
CA GLN A 78 25.07 -19.54 -3.92
C GLN A 78 23.55 -19.33 -3.91
N GLU A 79 22.86 -19.96 -2.96
CA GLU A 79 21.41 -19.77 -2.79
C GLU A 79 21.07 -18.35 -2.36
N ARG A 80 21.88 -17.73 -1.48
CA ARG A 80 21.72 -16.33 -1.10
C ARG A 80 21.84 -15.40 -2.30
N LEU A 81 22.87 -15.60 -3.12
CA LEU A 81 23.07 -14.79 -4.33
C LEU A 81 21.86 -14.89 -5.27
N ALA A 82 21.32 -16.09 -5.46
CA ALA A 82 20.14 -16.32 -6.30
C ALA A 82 18.85 -15.73 -5.71
N ALA A 83 18.68 -15.81 -4.38
CA ALA A 83 17.47 -15.38 -3.68
C ALA A 83 17.47 -13.87 -3.36
N PHE A 84 18.64 -13.22 -3.30
CA PHE A 84 18.78 -11.86 -2.77
C PHE A 84 17.89 -10.84 -3.49
N ARG A 85 17.80 -10.89 -4.83
CA ARG A 85 16.92 -9.99 -5.60
C ARG A 85 15.46 -10.08 -5.17
N PHE A 86 14.98 -11.28 -4.84
CA PHE A 86 13.59 -11.51 -4.45
C PHE A 86 13.35 -11.11 -3.00
N ILE A 87 14.34 -11.33 -2.14
CA ILE A 87 14.30 -10.84 -0.76
C ILE A 87 14.30 -9.30 -0.73
N TYR A 88 15.09 -8.66 -1.59
CA TYR A 88 15.08 -7.20 -1.77
C TYR A 88 13.69 -6.70 -2.21
N GLN A 89 13.10 -7.33 -3.25
CA GLN A 89 11.74 -7.01 -3.69
C GLN A 89 10.71 -7.17 -2.58
N TYR A 90 10.85 -8.19 -1.73
CA TYR A 90 9.99 -8.36 -0.57
C TYR A 90 10.12 -7.21 0.43
N ILE A 91 11.35 -6.81 0.75
CA ILE A 91 11.63 -5.66 1.65
C ILE A 91 11.03 -4.36 1.08
N ASP A 92 11.21 -4.12 -0.22
CA ASP A 92 10.67 -2.94 -0.89
C ASP A 92 9.13 -2.92 -0.88
N LEU A 93 8.51 -4.06 -1.18
CA LEU A 93 7.06 -4.22 -1.08
C LEU A 93 6.55 -3.89 0.33
N CYS A 94 7.22 -4.37 1.38
CA CYS A 94 6.85 -4.08 2.77
C CYS A 94 6.95 -2.59 3.09
N ASN A 95 7.99 -1.91 2.57
CA ASN A 95 8.15 -0.47 2.73
C ASN A 95 7.04 0.33 2.04
N GLU A 96 6.70 -0.03 0.81
CA GLU A 96 5.62 0.62 0.06
C GLU A 96 4.26 0.40 0.74
N GLN A 97 3.99 -0.82 1.23
CA GLN A 97 2.78 -1.11 2.01
C GLN A 97 2.67 -0.22 3.26
N LYS A 98 3.76 -0.04 4.01
CA LYS A 98 3.75 0.87 5.16
C LYS A 98 3.54 2.33 4.72
N TYR A 99 4.24 2.78 3.68
CA TYR A 99 4.14 4.13 3.13
C TYR A 99 2.70 4.47 2.69
N LEU A 100 2.01 3.52 2.08
CA LEU A 100 0.62 3.64 1.62
C LEU A 100 -0.38 3.59 2.78
N HIS A 101 -0.12 2.79 3.81
CA HIS A 101 -0.89 2.81 5.05
C HIS A 101 -0.79 4.17 5.76
N GLU A 102 0.41 4.76 5.87
CA GLU A 102 0.60 6.11 6.42
C GLU A 102 -0.20 7.18 5.67
N ARG A 103 -0.50 6.95 4.38
CA ARG A 103 -1.34 7.80 3.52
C ARG A 103 -2.82 7.40 3.51
N ARG A 104 -3.24 6.49 4.39
CA ARG A 104 -4.61 5.97 4.50
C ARG A 104 -5.13 5.31 3.22
N ARG A 105 -4.23 4.83 2.34
CA ARG A 105 -4.60 4.07 1.14
C ARG A 105 -4.84 2.59 1.45
N ILE A 106 -4.14 2.05 2.46
CA ILE A 106 -4.39 0.71 3.02
C ILE A 106 -5.15 0.86 4.34
N GLY A 107 -6.13 -0.01 4.59
CA GLY A 107 -6.99 -0.06 5.78
C GLY A 107 -6.21 -0.35 7.04
N ASP A 108 -6.58 0.27 8.15
CA ASP A 108 -5.96 -0.01 9.46
C ASP A 108 -6.07 -1.50 9.82
N LYS A 109 -7.22 -2.12 9.51
CA LYS A 109 -7.43 -3.56 9.72
C LYS A 109 -6.50 -4.40 8.84
N THR A 110 -6.47 -4.11 7.54
CA THR A 110 -5.61 -4.81 6.57
C THR A 110 -4.14 -4.64 6.93
N TRP A 111 -3.73 -3.43 7.31
CA TRP A 111 -2.39 -3.13 7.75
C TRP A 111 -2.01 -3.92 9.01
N ALA A 112 -2.88 -4.00 10.02
CA ALA A 112 -2.57 -4.76 11.23
C ALA A 112 -2.27 -6.25 10.94
N GLU A 113 -2.99 -6.85 9.99
CA GLU A 113 -2.73 -8.23 9.55
C GLU A 113 -1.41 -8.35 8.77
N TRP A 114 -1.11 -7.36 7.91
CA TRP A 114 0.13 -7.37 7.13
C TRP A 114 1.36 -7.09 7.99
N GLU A 115 1.27 -6.14 8.92
CA GLU A 115 2.33 -5.76 9.85
C GLU A 115 2.82 -6.96 10.66
N ASP A 116 1.91 -7.74 11.25
CA ASP A 116 2.27 -8.96 11.99
C ASP A 116 3.04 -9.96 11.10
N GLY A 117 2.57 -10.18 9.87
CA GLY A 117 3.24 -11.04 8.89
C GLY A 117 4.63 -10.53 8.50
N ILE A 118 4.77 -9.22 8.28
CA ILE A 118 6.04 -8.56 7.94
C ILE A 118 7.03 -8.73 9.09
N MET A 119 6.62 -8.41 10.32
CA MET A 119 7.45 -8.56 11.52
C MET A 119 7.91 -10.01 11.71
N SER A 120 6.99 -10.98 11.59
CA SER A 120 7.28 -12.41 11.72
C SER A 120 8.25 -12.92 10.66
N ASN A 121 8.10 -12.49 9.41
CA ASN A 121 8.98 -12.86 8.31
C ASN A 121 10.37 -12.22 8.46
N LEU A 122 10.46 -10.92 8.74
CA LEU A 122 11.75 -10.23 8.90
C LEU A 122 12.50 -10.65 10.17
N ALA A 123 11.84 -11.34 11.11
CA ALA A 123 12.50 -12.00 12.24
C ALA A 123 13.19 -13.33 11.85
N ARG A 124 12.91 -13.90 10.67
CA ARG A 124 13.55 -15.14 10.20
C ARG A 124 15.03 -14.90 9.91
N PRO A 125 15.94 -15.86 10.20
CA PRO A 125 17.39 -15.62 10.13
C PRO A 125 17.89 -15.01 8.81
N GLU A 126 17.52 -15.60 7.68
CA GLU A 126 17.99 -15.14 6.36
C GLU A 126 17.35 -13.80 5.95
N LEU A 127 16.06 -13.58 6.25
CA LEU A 127 15.38 -12.31 5.97
C LEU A 127 15.88 -11.18 6.89
N SER A 128 16.15 -11.49 8.16
CA SER A 128 16.71 -10.54 9.12
C SER A 128 18.13 -10.12 8.73
N ALA A 129 18.96 -11.07 8.30
CA ALA A 129 20.30 -10.78 7.80
C ALA A 129 20.25 -9.94 6.52
N ALA A 130 19.36 -10.28 5.57
CA ALA A 130 19.16 -9.49 4.37
C ALA A 130 18.63 -8.08 4.67
N TRP A 131 17.69 -7.93 5.59
CA TRP A 131 17.17 -6.61 5.99
C TRP A 131 18.26 -5.75 6.62
N SER A 132 19.09 -6.33 7.49
CA SER A 132 20.22 -5.63 8.09
C SER A 132 21.24 -5.18 7.03
N TYR A 133 21.54 -6.05 6.07
CA TYR A 133 22.39 -5.75 4.92
C TYR A 133 21.81 -4.60 4.06
N VAL A 134 20.54 -4.72 3.62
CA VAL A 134 19.87 -3.70 2.81
C VAL A 134 19.81 -2.38 3.55
N ALA A 135 19.39 -2.38 4.81
CA ALA A 135 19.25 -1.17 5.60
C ALA A 135 20.59 -0.48 5.91
N HIS A 136 21.71 -1.22 5.90
CA HIS A 136 23.04 -0.63 6.05
C HIS A 136 23.50 0.07 4.76
N HIS A 137 23.23 -0.53 3.61
CA HIS A 137 23.78 -0.10 2.32
C HIS A 137 22.84 0.75 1.47
N ALA A 138 21.53 0.68 1.69
CA ALA A 138 20.52 1.46 0.99
C ALA A 138 20.45 2.87 1.56
N VAL A 139 21.39 3.68 1.11
CA VAL A 139 21.48 5.10 1.42
C VAL A 139 21.52 5.90 0.13
N ARG A 140 20.74 6.99 0.08
CA ARG A 140 20.73 7.93 -1.02
C ARG A 140 21.60 9.13 -0.65
N GLN A 141 22.59 9.44 -1.49
CA GLN A 141 23.30 10.71 -1.39
C GLN A 141 22.47 11.81 -2.05
N LYS A 142 22.18 12.88 -1.31
CA LYS A 142 21.56 14.09 -1.82
C LYS A 142 22.62 14.99 -2.46
N GLU A 143 22.19 15.86 -3.37
CA GLU A 143 23.08 16.81 -4.08
C GLU A 143 23.83 17.75 -3.11
N ASN A 144 23.25 18.01 -1.93
CA ASN A 144 23.85 18.81 -0.87
C ASN A 144 24.87 18.04 0.00
N GLY A 145 25.16 16.77 -0.31
CA GLY A 145 26.08 15.90 0.45
C GLY A 145 25.46 15.19 1.65
N GLU A 146 24.17 15.40 1.94
CA GLU A 146 23.47 14.68 3.00
C GLU A 146 23.17 13.23 2.60
N VAL A 147 23.24 12.32 3.55
CA VAL A 147 22.91 10.91 3.36
C VAL A 147 21.52 10.63 3.93
N GLU A 148 20.61 10.22 3.06
CA GLU A 148 19.24 9.84 3.43
C GLU A 148 19.11 8.32 3.47
N LYS A 149 18.53 7.81 4.56
CA LYS A 149 18.25 6.38 4.70
C LYS A 149 17.06 6.02 3.82
N GLU A 150 17.23 5.02 2.96
CA GLU A 150 16.08 4.43 2.26
C GLU A 150 15.28 3.53 3.21
N PHE A 151 14.08 3.14 2.77
CA PHE A 151 13.15 2.27 3.49
C PHE A 151 12.68 2.84 4.84
N GLU A 152 12.57 4.16 4.95
CA GLU A 152 12.20 4.87 6.17
C GLU A 152 10.86 4.39 6.76
N SER A 153 9.87 4.13 5.90
CA SER A 153 8.56 3.63 6.35
C SER A 153 8.71 2.27 7.03
N LEU A 154 9.43 1.33 6.40
CA LEU A 154 9.65 -0.01 6.98
C LEU A 154 10.49 0.03 8.26
N ARG A 155 11.48 0.92 8.36
CA ARG A 155 12.31 1.07 9.58
C ARG A 155 11.50 1.42 10.83
N ARG A 156 10.35 2.08 10.67
CA ARG A 156 9.43 2.39 11.78
C ARG A 156 8.62 1.18 12.24
N VAL A 157 8.55 0.13 11.42
CA VAL A 157 7.83 -1.12 11.71
C VAL A 157 8.80 -2.17 12.25
N VAL A 158 9.92 -2.37 11.56
CA VAL A 158 10.95 -3.35 11.93
C VAL A 158 12.32 -2.68 11.89
N GLU A 159 12.88 -2.42 13.07
CA GLU A 159 14.24 -1.91 13.17
C GLU A 159 15.24 -2.98 12.66
N PRO A 160 16.12 -2.64 11.71
CA PRO A 160 17.15 -3.56 11.24
C PRO A 160 18.14 -3.85 12.36
N ARG A 161 18.65 -5.08 12.41
CA ARG A 161 19.77 -5.39 13.31
C ARG A 161 21.03 -4.67 12.82
N VAL A 162 21.97 -4.46 13.74
CA VAL A 162 23.28 -3.92 13.37
C VAL A 162 23.95 -4.87 12.40
N TYR A 163 24.29 -4.37 11.23
CA TYR A 163 25.10 -5.08 10.26
C TYR A 163 26.56 -5.08 10.73
N ASP A 164 27.09 -6.25 11.06
CA ASP A 164 28.43 -6.43 11.63
C ASP A 164 29.50 -6.80 10.58
N GLY A 165 29.15 -6.85 9.29
CA GLY A 165 30.02 -7.27 8.20
C GLY A 165 30.37 -8.77 8.19
N ASN A 166 29.98 -9.51 9.22
CA ASN A 166 30.12 -10.96 9.35
C ASN A 166 28.81 -11.70 9.01
N THR A 167 27.74 -10.95 8.72
CA THR A 167 26.49 -11.53 8.23
C THR A 167 26.69 -12.31 6.93
N ALA A 168 25.79 -13.26 6.75
CA ALA A 168 25.57 -14.08 5.58
C ALA A 168 25.67 -13.42 4.18
N TYR A 169 25.43 -12.12 4.09
CA TYR A 169 25.42 -11.34 2.86
C TYR A 169 26.69 -10.51 2.79
N LEU A 170 27.63 -10.95 1.95
CA LEU A 170 28.82 -10.17 1.64
C LEU A 170 28.45 -8.97 0.75
N PRO A 171 29.26 -7.91 0.80
CA PRO A 171 29.55 -6.99 -0.27
C PRO A 171 29.15 -7.43 -1.68
N PRO A 172 27.96 -7.21 -2.26
CA PRO A 172 27.84 -7.41 -3.68
C PRO A 172 28.81 -6.41 -4.33
N PRO A 173 29.50 -6.80 -5.43
CA PRO A 173 30.20 -5.83 -6.26
C PRO A 173 29.23 -4.84 -6.94
N VAL A 174 27.92 -4.96 -6.70
CA VAL A 174 26.83 -4.22 -7.33
C VAL A 174 26.30 -3.18 -6.35
N ASN A 175 26.23 -1.92 -6.80
CA ASN A 175 25.62 -0.84 -6.04
C ASN A 175 24.11 -1.13 -5.87
N ILE A 176 23.58 -1.10 -4.64
CA ILE A 176 22.15 -1.36 -4.39
C ILE A 176 21.27 -0.37 -5.16
N SER A 177 21.74 0.85 -5.38
CA SER A 177 21.06 1.83 -6.25
C SER A 177 20.86 1.34 -7.68
N ASP A 178 21.74 0.48 -8.21
CA ASP A 178 21.60 -0.11 -9.55
C ASP A 178 20.49 -1.18 -9.56
N LEU A 179 20.37 -1.96 -8.48
CA LEU A 179 19.25 -2.91 -8.31
C LEU A 179 17.92 -2.19 -8.17
N TYR A 180 17.88 -1.09 -7.42
CA TYR A 180 16.70 -0.23 -7.31
C TYR A 180 16.33 0.38 -8.67
N THR A 181 17.30 0.93 -9.40
CA THR A 181 17.07 1.52 -10.73
C THR A 181 16.59 0.47 -11.73
N SER A 182 17.18 -0.73 -11.72
CA SER A 182 16.72 -1.86 -12.54
C SER A 182 15.33 -2.33 -12.16
N TYR A 183 14.95 -2.27 -10.89
CA TYR A 183 13.62 -2.65 -10.43
C TYR A 183 12.57 -1.59 -10.85
N VAL A 184 12.79 -0.33 -10.51
CA VAL A 184 11.89 0.79 -10.85
C VAL A 184 11.67 0.90 -12.36
N SER A 185 12.70 0.63 -13.17
CA SER A 185 12.57 0.61 -14.64
C SER A 185 11.85 -0.63 -15.20
N ALA A 186 11.80 -1.73 -14.45
CA ALA A 186 11.15 -2.97 -14.86
C ALA A 186 9.70 -3.10 -14.37
N THR A 187 9.32 -2.39 -13.30
CA THR A 187 7.95 -2.34 -12.79
C THR A 187 7.23 -1.10 -13.31
N PRO A 188 6.11 -1.23 -14.04
CA PRO A 188 5.24 -0.10 -14.30
C PRO A 188 4.72 0.38 -12.94
N SER A 189 5.15 1.57 -12.53
CA SER A 189 4.69 2.18 -11.29
C SER A 189 3.16 2.16 -11.21
N LEU A 190 2.60 1.55 -10.17
CA LEU A 190 1.15 1.60 -9.88
C LEU A 190 0.68 3.03 -9.52
N THR A 191 1.57 4.01 -9.53
CA THR A 191 1.27 5.44 -9.48
C THR A 191 0.63 5.98 -10.77
N GLY A 192 0.55 5.17 -11.83
CA GLY A 192 -0.06 5.53 -13.12
C GLY A 192 -1.59 5.46 -13.19
N VAL A 193 -2.31 5.10 -12.11
CA VAL A 193 -3.78 5.29 -12.07
C VAL A 193 -4.06 6.75 -11.75
N ALA A 194 -3.85 7.60 -12.75
CA ALA A 194 -4.40 8.93 -12.79
C ALA A 194 -5.93 8.79 -12.75
N TRP A 195 -6.55 9.12 -11.62
CA TRP A 195 -7.97 9.40 -11.57
C TRP A 195 -8.23 10.65 -12.41
N GLN A 196 -8.41 10.47 -13.72
CA GLN A 196 -9.08 11.48 -14.54
C GLN A 196 -10.52 11.56 -14.03
N VAL A 197 -10.75 12.50 -13.12
CA VAL A 197 -12.10 12.99 -12.85
C VAL A 197 -12.53 13.68 -14.14
N SER A 198 -13.35 12.99 -14.93
CA SER A 198 -14.03 13.58 -16.07
C SER A 198 -14.96 14.67 -15.53
N THR A 199 -14.58 15.93 -15.78
CA THR A 199 -15.43 17.12 -15.62
C THR A 199 -16.49 17.16 -16.70
#